data_AF-A0A7K2VQN2-F1
#
_entry.id   AF-A0A7K2VQN2-F1
#
_cell.length_a   1.000
_cell.length_b   1.000
_cell.length_c   1.000
_cell.angle_alpha   90.00
_cell.angle_beta   90.00
_cell.angle_gamma   90.00
#
_symmetry.space_group_name_H-M   'P 1'
#
loop_
_entity.id
_entity.type
_entity.pdbx_description
1 polymer ?
#
loop_
_entity_poly.entity_id
_entity_poly.type
_entity_poly.pdbx_seq_one_letter_code
_entity_poly.pdbx_strand_id
1 'polypeptide(L)'
;MTRELPADASVRPPTLLWTPDRQAALLFSAPGHALLAGTSPFMAAAAPEGIDAARARCTRYARRQAARHPDLLAVAAAYAPTYHAWSHPAEVSPDTATAQHLHLLREFTDGTLPAPAFAHAWWQTRRTAQPNGERVRGSLQELFDRVFLLLEDYKVDPELAEPADLTATELQTAVSEAYGNGLVGP
;
A
#
# COMPACT_ATOMS: atom_id res chain seq x y z
N MET A 1 22.61 -19.45 -10.17
CA MET A 1 23.54 -20.24 -9.33
C MET A 1 23.17 -19.96 -7.88
N THR A 2 22.16 -20.69 -7.39
CA THR A 2 21.57 -20.50 -6.07
C THR A 2 22.40 -21.29 -5.08
N ARG A 3 23.19 -20.61 -4.25
CA ARG A 3 23.91 -21.28 -3.17
C ARG A 3 22.88 -21.59 -2.08
N GLU A 4 22.52 -22.86 -1.95
CA GLU A 4 21.73 -23.36 -0.83
C GLU A 4 22.35 -22.85 0.49
N LEU A 5 21.54 -22.18 1.29
CA LEU A 5 21.89 -21.82 2.66
C LEU A 5 22.01 -23.14 3.44
N PRO A 6 23.16 -23.42 4.10
CA PRO A 6 23.31 -24.64 4.87
C PRO A 6 22.26 -24.67 6.00
N ALA A 7 21.52 -25.77 6.07
CA ALA A 7 20.36 -25.98 6.94
C ALA A 7 20.68 -26.08 8.45
N ASP A 8 21.89 -25.71 8.90
CA ASP A 8 22.35 -25.99 10.27
C ASP A 8 23.15 -24.85 10.95
N ALA A 9 23.10 -23.64 10.40
CA ALA A 9 23.57 -22.47 11.15
C ALA A 9 22.42 -21.99 12.06
N SER A 10 22.40 -22.45 13.31
CA SER A 10 21.63 -21.77 14.36
C SER A 10 22.13 -20.33 14.46
N VAL A 11 21.50 -19.41 13.73
CA VAL A 11 21.85 -17.99 13.74
C VAL A 11 21.61 -17.49 15.17
N ARG A 12 22.69 -17.27 15.91
CA ARG A 12 22.65 -16.75 17.29
C ARG A 12 22.71 -15.22 17.24
N PRO A 13 21.69 -14.51 17.73
CA PRO A 13 21.74 -13.06 17.84
C PRO A 13 22.90 -12.58 18.75
N PRO A 14 23.54 -11.43 18.46
CA PRO A 14 23.31 -10.59 17.28
C PRO A 14 24.01 -11.16 16.03
N THR A 15 23.27 -11.37 14.93
CA THR A 15 23.85 -11.76 13.63
C THR A 15 23.32 -10.88 12.51
N LEU A 16 24.22 -10.42 11.63
CA LEU A 16 23.90 -9.69 10.40
C LEU A 16 24.16 -10.58 9.19
N LEU A 17 23.16 -10.76 8.34
CA LEU A 17 23.29 -11.38 7.02
C LEU A 17 23.09 -10.30 5.95
N TRP A 18 23.84 -10.34 4.86
CA TRP A 18 23.65 -9.45 3.72
C TRP A 18 23.74 -10.18 2.39
N THR A 19 23.08 -9.65 1.36
CA THR A 19 23.21 -10.18 0.00
C THR A 19 24.60 -9.90 -0.58
N PRO A 20 25.17 -10.76 -1.43
CA PRO A 20 26.52 -10.55 -1.98
C PRO A 20 26.71 -9.19 -2.70
N ASP A 21 25.65 -8.69 -3.32
CA ASP A 21 25.57 -7.39 -4.00
C ASP A 21 25.27 -6.20 -3.07
N ARG A 22 25.15 -6.46 -1.76
CA ARG A 22 24.85 -5.51 -0.69
C ARG A 22 23.56 -4.70 -0.88
N GLN A 23 22.62 -5.22 -1.65
CA GLN A 23 21.30 -4.59 -1.84
C GLN A 23 20.38 -4.77 -0.63
N ALA A 24 20.65 -5.74 0.23
CA ALA A 24 19.82 -6.00 1.41
C ALA A 24 20.60 -6.62 2.58
N ALA A 25 20.04 -6.46 3.77
CA ALA A 25 20.53 -7.05 5.00
C ALA A 25 19.41 -7.47 5.96
N LEU A 26 19.65 -8.54 6.70
CA LEU A 26 18.84 -9.05 7.80
C LEU A 26 19.63 -8.99 9.09
N LEU A 27 19.14 -8.26 10.08
CA LEU A 27 19.72 -8.18 11.43
C LEU A 27 18.85 -8.97 12.41
N PHE A 28 19.39 -10.06 12.94
CA PHE A 28 18.84 -10.77 14.08
C PHE A 28 19.40 -10.13 15.35
N SER A 29 18.72 -9.14 15.93
CA SER A 29 19.18 -8.43 17.14
C SER A 29 18.92 -9.24 18.41
N ALA A 30 17.83 -10.00 18.46
CA ALA A 30 17.47 -10.91 19.55
C ALA A 30 16.64 -12.10 19.01
N PRO A 31 16.44 -13.18 19.80
CA PRO A 31 15.63 -14.31 19.36
C PRO A 31 14.20 -13.90 18.99
N GLY A 32 13.61 -14.58 17.99
CA GLY A 32 12.19 -14.45 17.64
C GLY A 32 11.84 -13.30 16.68
N HIS A 33 12.78 -12.45 16.28
CA HIS A 33 12.56 -11.46 15.22
C HIS A 33 13.84 -11.14 14.44
N ALA A 34 13.69 -10.49 13.29
CA ALA A 34 14.77 -9.90 12.53
C ALA A 34 14.32 -8.57 11.93
N LEU A 35 15.26 -7.65 11.74
CA LEU A 35 15.06 -6.41 11.00
C LEU A 35 15.54 -6.60 9.57
N LEU A 36 14.70 -6.25 8.60
CA LEU A 36 15.03 -6.26 7.18
C LEU A 36 15.28 -4.82 6.71
N ALA A 37 16.38 -4.62 6.00
CA ALA A 37 16.70 -3.37 5.33
C ALA A 37 17.29 -3.64 3.95
N GLY A 38 17.17 -2.66 3.04
CA GLY A 38 17.73 -2.76 1.70
C GLY A 38 17.47 -1.52 0.87
N THR A 39 17.88 -1.56 -0.39
CA THR A 39 17.58 -0.49 -1.36
C THR A 39 16.09 -0.41 -1.67
N SER A 40 15.62 0.72 -2.20
CA SER A 40 14.20 0.91 -2.51
C SER A 40 13.62 -0.19 -3.42
N PRO A 41 14.28 -0.63 -4.50
CA PRO A 41 13.78 -1.74 -5.33
C PRO A 41 13.67 -3.06 -4.54
N PHE A 42 14.65 -3.35 -3.67
CA PHE A 42 14.61 -4.53 -2.84
C PHE A 42 13.45 -4.47 -1.83
N MET A 43 13.28 -3.34 -1.13
CA MET A 43 12.22 -3.17 -0.15
C MET A 43 10.83 -3.19 -0.79
N ALA A 44 10.68 -2.66 -2.00
CA ALA A 44 9.43 -2.74 -2.77
C ALA A 44 9.06 -4.20 -3.11
N ALA A 45 10.05 -5.04 -3.44
CA ALA A 45 9.82 -6.46 -3.68
C ALA A 45 9.55 -7.25 -2.38
N ALA A 46 10.25 -6.91 -1.29
CA ALA A 46 10.13 -7.61 -0.02
C ALA A 46 8.86 -7.25 0.78
N ALA A 47 8.35 -6.03 0.59
CA ALA A 47 7.12 -5.53 1.19
C ALA A 47 6.22 -4.92 0.09
N PRO A 48 5.57 -5.76 -0.74
CA PRO A 48 4.81 -5.31 -1.90
C PRO A 48 3.60 -4.45 -1.51
N GLU A 49 3.06 -4.60 -0.30
CA GLU A 49 1.99 -3.75 0.20
C GLU A 49 2.51 -2.46 0.90
N GLY A 50 3.82 -2.25 0.92
CA GLY A 50 4.50 -1.10 1.54
C GLY A 50 5.06 -1.37 2.94
N ILE A 51 6.10 -0.60 3.31
CA ILE A 51 6.83 -0.75 4.58
C ILE A 51 5.89 -0.55 5.79
N ASP A 52 5.04 0.47 5.75
CA ASP A 52 4.12 0.76 6.86
C ASP A 52 3.01 -0.30 6.99
N ALA A 53 2.59 -0.93 5.89
CA ALA A 53 1.67 -2.07 5.94
C ALA A 53 2.35 -3.29 6.58
N ALA A 54 3.61 -3.55 6.27
CA ALA A 54 4.42 -4.59 6.91
C ALA A 54 4.60 -4.32 8.42
N ARG A 55 4.94 -3.09 8.81
CA ARG A 55 5.01 -2.67 10.23
C ARG A 55 3.69 -2.89 10.95
N ALA A 56 2.57 -2.50 10.35
CA ALA A 56 1.25 -2.67 10.96
C ALA A 56 0.88 -4.16 11.14
N ARG A 57 1.26 -5.00 10.18
CA ARG A 57 1.09 -6.47 10.27
C ARG A 57 1.94 -7.04 11.40
N CYS A 58 3.18 -6.57 11.54
CA CYS A 58 4.05 -6.90 12.66
C CYS A 58 3.43 -6.50 14.00
N THR A 59 2.91 -5.28 14.15
CA THR A 59 2.20 -4.86 15.37
C THR A 59 1.01 -5.76 15.70
N ARG A 60 0.18 -6.11 14.71
CA ARG A 60 -0.94 -7.05 14.93
C ARG A 60 -0.44 -8.43 15.34
N TYR A 61 0.64 -8.92 14.74
CA TYR A 61 1.23 -10.20 15.09
C TYR A 61 1.81 -10.19 16.52
N ALA A 62 2.57 -9.16 16.89
CA ALA A 62 3.14 -8.99 18.23
C ALA A 62 2.05 -8.99 19.31
N ARG A 63 0.94 -8.29 19.07
CA ARG A 63 -0.22 -8.30 19.98
C ARG A 63 -0.80 -9.70 20.18
N ARG A 64 -0.94 -10.49 19.11
CA ARG A 64 -1.41 -11.88 19.21
C ARG A 64 -0.43 -12.80 19.93
N GLN A 65 0.87 -12.50 19.89
CA GLN A 65 1.92 -13.31 20.51
C GLN A 65 2.37 -12.80 21.89
N ALA A 66 1.73 -11.75 22.42
CA ALA A 66 2.18 -11.05 23.62
C ALA A 66 2.38 -11.98 24.85
N ALA A 67 1.55 -13.01 24.99
CA ALA A 67 1.66 -13.96 26.09
C ALA A 67 2.90 -14.86 26.01
N ARG A 68 3.40 -15.16 24.79
CA ARG A 68 4.55 -16.06 24.55
C ARG A 68 5.84 -15.29 24.29
N HIS A 69 5.72 -14.11 23.70
CA HIS A 69 6.83 -13.27 23.26
C HIS A 69 6.55 -11.79 23.58
N PRO A 70 6.61 -11.38 24.86
CA PRO A 70 6.31 -10.00 25.25
C PRO A 70 7.25 -8.98 24.61
N ASP A 71 8.51 -9.36 24.36
CA ASP A 71 9.52 -8.50 23.73
C ASP A 71 9.13 -8.04 22.32
N LEU A 72 8.31 -8.81 21.60
CA LEU A 72 7.82 -8.40 20.28
C LEU A 72 6.96 -7.14 20.34
N LEU A 73 6.30 -6.86 21.46
CA LEU A 73 5.54 -5.62 21.63
C LEU A 73 6.47 -4.40 21.67
N ALA A 74 7.60 -4.51 22.36
CA ALA A 74 8.59 -3.44 22.42
C ALA A 74 9.20 -3.17 21.03
N VAL A 75 9.52 -4.22 20.28
CA VAL A 75 9.99 -4.10 18.89
C VAL A 75 8.93 -3.46 17.99
N ALA A 76 7.68 -3.93 18.06
CA ALA A 76 6.59 -3.36 17.27
C ALA A 76 6.29 -1.90 17.60
N ALA A 77 6.51 -1.48 18.85
CA ALA A 77 6.39 -0.09 19.27
C ALA A 77 7.55 0.77 18.74
N ALA A 78 8.79 0.25 18.77
CA ALA A 78 9.97 0.94 18.25
C ALA A 78 9.92 1.16 16.73
N TYR A 79 9.22 0.29 16.00
CA TYR A 79 9.05 0.37 14.54
C TYR A 79 7.56 0.48 14.16
N ALA A 80 6.83 1.36 14.83
CA ALA A 80 5.43 1.63 14.50
C ALA A 80 5.28 2.19 13.07
N PRO A 81 4.14 1.95 12.39
CA PRO A 81 3.83 2.62 11.13
C PRO A 81 3.92 4.14 11.27
N THR A 82 4.45 4.81 10.24
CA THR A 82 4.54 6.27 10.15
C THR A 82 3.15 6.88 10.11
N TYR A 83 2.26 6.32 9.29
CA TYR A 83 0.86 6.74 9.19
C TYR A 83 -0.07 5.77 9.92
N HIS A 84 -1.01 6.34 10.67
CA HIS A 84 -2.23 5.62 11.02
C HIS A 84 -3.06 5.41 9.75
N ALA A 85 -3.87 4.35 9.72
CA ALA A 85 -4.70 4.09 8.55
C ALA A 85 -5.96 4.96 8.60
N TRP A 86 -6.18 5.79 7.58
CA TRP A 86 -7.31 6.69 7.44
C TRP A 86 -8.57 5.95 7.00
N SER A 87 -9.68 6.15 7.69
CA SER A 87 -10.99 5.64 7.28
C SER A 87 -11.85 6.66 6.56
N HIS A 88 -11.59 7.95 6.80
CA HIS A 88 -12.45 9.02 6.31
C HIS A 88 -11.63 10.10 5.59
N PRO A 89 -12.11 10.68 4.47
CA PRO A 89 -11.42 11.74 3.74
C PRO A 89 -10.95 12.91 4.60
N ALA A 90 -11.74 13.27 5.62
CA ALA A 90 -11.42 14.37 6.54
C ALA A 90 -10.18 14.11 7.45
N GLU A 91 -9.73 12.86 7.57
CA GLU A 91 -8.54 12.49 8.34
C GLU A 91 -7.25 12.65 7.51
N VAL A 92 -7.38 12.75 6.19
CA VAL A 92 -6.26 12.74 5.25
C VAL A 92 -5.61 14.12 5.20
N SER A 93 -4.30 14.16 5.47
CA SER A 93 -3.51 15.39 5.37
C SER A 93 -3.45 15.89 3.92
N PRO A 94 -3.59 17.20 3.64
CA PRO A 94 -3.63 17.74 2.29
C PRO A 94 -2.35 17.50 1.47
N ASP A 95 -1.20 17.35 2.13
CA ASP A 95 0.11 17.19 1.48
C ASP A 95 0.45 15.72 1.15
N THR A 96 -0.57 14.86 0.96
CA THR A 96 -0.42 13.41 0.76
C THR A 96 -0.88 12.97 -0.62
N ALA A 97 -0.35 11.85 -1.11
CA ALA A 97 -0.84 11.26 -2.35
C ALA A 97 -2.31 10.83 -2.23
N THR A 98 -2.75 10.39 -1.05
CA THR A 98 -4.14 10.07 -0.74
C THR A 98 -5.05 11.29 -0.87
N ALA A 99 -4.61 12.48 -0.44
CA ALA A 99 -5.34 13.72 -0.69
C ALA A 99 -5.43 14.04 -2.19
N GLN A 100 -4.37 13.77 -2.95
CA GLN A 100 -4.40 13.90 -4.41
C GLN A 100 -5.41 12.92 -5.05
N HIS A 101 -5.51 11.67 -4.59
CA HIS A 101 -6.55 10.74 -5.07
C HIS A 101 -7.96 11.28 -4.80
N LEU A 102 -8.21 11.85 -3.62
CA LEU A 102 -9.48 12.46 -3.28
C LEU A 102 -9.79 13.68 -4.15
N HIS A 103 -8.78 14.48 -4.48
CA HIS A 103 -8.93 15.61 -5.38
C HIS A 103 -9.28 15.16 -6.81
N LEU A 104 -8.56 14.16 -7.34
CA LEU A 104 -8.84 13.58 -8.65
C LEU A 104 -10.26 13.02 -8.75
N LEU A 105 -10.76 12.38 -7.68
CA LEU A 105 -12.15 11.91 -7.63
C LEU A 105 -13.13 13.06 -7.80
N ARG A 106 -12.94 14.16 -7.05
CA ARG A 106 -13.82 15.34 -7.15
C ARG A 106 -13.82 15.93 -8.55
N GLU A 107 -12.63 16.19 -9.12
CA GLU A 107 -12.55 16.78 -10.46
C GLU A 107 -13.16 15.87 -11.54
N PHE A 108 -13.00 14.55 -11.39
CA PHE A 108 -13.59 13.59 -12.32
C PHE A 108 -15.11 13.52 -12.19
N THR A 109 -15.65 13.49 -10.96
CA THR A 109 -17.11 13.47 -10.73
C THR A 109 -17.77 14.79 -11.11
N ASP A 110 -17.08 15.91 -10.97
CA ASP A 110 -17.55 17.24 -11.38
C ASP A 110 -17.44 17.45 -12.90
N GLY A 111 -16.79 16.52 -13.62
CA GLY A 111 -16.60 16.57 -15.07
C GLY A 111 -15.55 17.57 -15.54
N THR A 112 -14.73 18.11 -14.64
CA THR A 112 -13.63 19.01 -14.97
C THR A 112 -12.37 18.27 -15.41
N LEU A 113 -12.25 16.98 -15.09
CA LEU A 113 -11.15 16.11 -15.50
C LEU A 113 -11.64 15.04 -16.50
N PRO A 114 -11.08 14.94 -17.72
CA PRO A 114 -11.44 13.89 -18.67
C PRO A 114 -10.97 12.49 -18.23
N ALA A 115 -11.71 11.44 -18.62
CA ALA A 115 -11.43 10.05 -18.24
C ALA A 115 -9.99 9.56 -18.52
N PRO A 116 -9.38 9.81 -19.71
CA PRO A 116 -7.97 9.47 -19.94
C PRO A 116 -7.01 10.13 -18.93
N ALA A 117 -7.22 11.41 -18.65
CA ALA A 117 -6.39 12.17 -17.73
C ALA A 117 -6.55 11.68 -16.28
N PHE A 118 -7.80 11.39 -15.88
CA PHE A 118 -8.11 10.77 -14.60
C PHE A 118 -7.41 9.42 -14.43
N ALA A 119 -7.54 8.51 -15.40
CA ALA A 119 -6.92 7.19 -15.35
C ALA A 119 -5.39 7.28 -15.18
N HIS A 120 -4.73 8.11 -16.00
CA HIS A 120 -3.29 8.31 -15.90
C HIS A 120 -2.86 8.89 -14.55
N ALA A 121 -3.54 9.93 -14.08
CA ALA A 121 -3.23 10.58 -12.80
C ALA A 121 -3.48 9.63 -11.62
N TRP A 122 -4.55 8.82 -11.65
CA TRP A 122 -4.86 7.83 -10.63
C TRP A 122 -3.72 6.82 -10.45
N TRP A 123 -3.22 6.26 -11.57
CA TRP A 123 -2.11 5.32 -11.56
C TRP A 123 -0.78 5.95 -11.15
N GLN A 124 -0.54 7.22 -11.48
CA GLN A 124 0.62 7.97 -11.00
C GLN A 124 0.56 8.16 -9.48
N THR A 125 -0.55 8.67 -8.95
CA THR A 125 -0.74 8.91 -7.52
C THR A 125 -0.70 7.62 -6.71
N ARG A 126 -1.23 6.50 -7.23
CA ARG A 126 -1.14 5.20 -6.53
C ARG A 126 0.30 4.72 -6.37
N ARG A 127 1.15 4.98 -7.36
CA ARG A 127 2.59 4.65 -7.29
C ARG A 127 3.36 5.50 -6.30
N THR A 128 2.87 6.69 -5.93
CA THR A 128 3.50 7.56 -4.93
C THR A 128 3.01 7.30 -3.51
N ALA A 129 1.74 6.92 -3.32
CA ALA A 129 1.15 6.68 -2.00
C ALA A 129 1.81 5.52 -1.23
N GLN A 130 2.01 4.36 -1.89
CA GLN A 130 2.61 3.18 -1.25
C GLN A 130 4.02 3.40 -0.68
N PRO A 131 5.00 3.94 -1.44
CA PRO A 131 6.34 4.17 -0.91
C PRO A 131 6.37 5.23 0.20
N ASN A 132 5.42 6.17 0.21
CA ASN A 132 5.27 7.13 1.31
C ASN A 132 4.74 6.50 2.60
N GLY A 133 4.28 5.25 2.57
CA GLY A 133 3.71 4.56 3.74
C GLY A 133 2.29 5.01 4.06
N GLU A 134 1.63 5.72 3.14
CA GLU A 134 0.25 6.16 3.31
C GLU A 134 -0.71 4.97 3.33
N ARG A 135 -1.69 5.00 4.23
CA ARG A 135 -2.57 3.86 4.49
C ARG A 135 -4.01 4.31 4.63
N VAL A 136 -4.88 3.61 3.92
CA VAL A 136 -6.33 3.74 4.03
C VAL A 136 -6.92 2.45 4.60
N ARG A 137 -8.14 2.52 5.14
CA ARG A 137 -8.93 1.39 5.66
C ARG A 137 -10.42 1.68 5.53
N GLY A 138 -11.27 0.68 5.77
CA GLY A 138 -12.72 0.85 5.83
C GLY A 138 -13.29 1.41 4.53
N SER A 139 -14.28 2.30 4.64
CA SER A 139 -14.99 2.90 3.50
C SER A 139 -14.06 3.59 2.50
N LEU A 140 -13.03 4.30 2.99
CA LEU A 140 -12.06 4.94 2.10
C LEU A 140 -11.24 3.93 1.28
N GLN A 141 -10.87 2.80 1.89
CA GLN A 141 -10.19 1.72 1.16
C GLN A 141 -11.14 1.07 0.15
N GLU A 142 -12.38 0.77 0.54
CA GLU A 142 -13.39 0.17 -0.34
C GLU A 142 -13.67 1.05 -1.57
N LEU A 143 -13.74 2.37 -1.38
CA LEU A 143 -13.84 3.34 -2.47
C LEU A 143 -12.63 3.25 -3.41
N PHE A 144 -11.41 3.26 -2.88
CA PHE A 144 -10.19 3.23 -3.70
C PHE A 144 -10.05 1.91 -4.45
N ASP A 145 -10.41 0.79 -3.82
CA ASP A 145 -10.43 -0.53 -4.43
C ASP A 145 -11.51 -0.63 -5.52
N ARG A 146 -12.69 -0.02 -5.30
CA ARG A 146 -13.74 0.04 -6.32
C ARG A 146 -13.31 0.85 -7.55
N VAL A 147 -12.70 2.01 -7.34
CA VAL A 147 -12.19 2.85 -8.45
C VAL A 147 -11.05 2.16 -9.19
N PHE A 148 -10.18 1.44 -8.48
CA PHE A 148 -9.14 0.61 -9.10
C PHE A 148 -9.76 -0.40 -10.08
N LEU A 149 -10.77 -1.17 -9.66
CA LEU A 149 -11.43 -2.16 -10.51
C LEU A 149 -12.10 -1.50 -11.73
N LEU A 150 -12.81 -0.39 -11.53
CA LEU A 150 -13.43 0.36 -12.64
C LEU A 150 -12.40 0.85 -13.67
N LEU A 151 -11.19 1.21 -13.22
CA LEU A 151 -10.11 1.62 -14.12
C LEU A 151 -9.42 0.45 -14.82
N GLU A 152 -9.49 -0.77 -14.28
CA GLU A 152 -9.03 -1.98 -14.99
C GLU A 152 -9.97 -2.32 -16.16
N ASP A 153 -11.26 -2.08 -15.97
CA ASP A 153 -12.31 -2.27 -16.97
C ASP A 153 -12.41 -1.09 -17.96
N TYR A 154 -11.55 -0.07 -17.86
CA TYR A 154 -11.55 1.09 -18.77
C TYR A 154 -10.34 1.08 -19.70
N LYS A 155 -10.56 1.20 -21.02
CA LYS A 155 -9.48 1.43 -21.99
C LYS A 155 -9.37 2.90 -22.35
N VAL A 156 -8.17 3.43 -22.12
CA VAL A 156 -7.80 4.80 -22.49
C VAL A 156 -7.80 4.99 -24.00
N ASP A 157 -7.34 3.99 -24.75
CA ASP A 157 -7.35 3.99 -26.21
C ASP A 157 -8.64 3.31 -26.72
N PRO A 158 -9.56 4.06 -27.35
CA PRO A 158 -10.81 3.52 -27.85
C PRO A 158 -10.62 2.48 -28.97
N GLU A 159 -9.52 2.53 -29.72
CA GLU A 159 -9.25 1.57 -30.79
C GLU A 159 -8.86 0.19 -30.25
N LEU A 160 -8.41 0.13 -28.99
CA LEU A 160 -8.03 -1.08 -28.27
C LEU A 160 -9.13 -1.55 -27.29
N ALA A 161 -10.29 -0.88 -27.27
CA ALA A 161 -11.40 -1.23 -26.40
C ALA A 161 -12.10 -2.52 -26.85
N GLU A 162 -12.29 -3.43 -25.92
CA GLU A 162 -13.12 -4.61 -26.06
C GLU A 162 -14.59 -4.26 -25.78
N PRO A 163 -15.57 -5.02 -26.31
CA PRO A 163 -17.00 -4.73 -26.10
C PRO A 163 -17.47 -4.71 -24.64
N ALA A 164 -16.71 -5.29 -23.71
CA ALA A 164 -17.01 -5.31 -22.28
C ALA A 164 -16.34 -4.16 -21.51
N ASP A 165 -15.42 -3.42 -22.13
CA ASP A 165 -14.74 -2.29 -21.49
C ASP A 165 -15.70 -1.11 -21.34
N LEU A 166 -15.55 -0.38 -20.24
CA LEU A 166 -16.29 0.83 -19.94
C LEU A 166 -15.95 1.94 -20.93
N THR A 167 -16.96 2.68 -21.34
CA THR A 167 -16.78 3.99 -21.98
C THR A 167 -16.40 5.06 -20.94
N ALA A 168 -15.93 6.22 -21.41
CA ALA A 168 -15.61 7.35 -20.53
C ALA A 168 -16.82 7.80 -19.69
N THR A 169 -18.02 7.81 -20.29
CA THR A 169 -19.27 8.19 -19.61
C THR A 169 -19.71 7.15 -18.58
N GLU A 170 -19.58 5.86 -18.90
CA GLU A 170 -19.90 4.78 -17.97
C GLU A 170 -18.93 4.77 -16.79
N LEU A 171 -17.63 4.97 -17.05
CA LEU A 171 -16.63 5.14 -15.99
C LEU A 171 -16.98 6.32 -15.08
N GLN A 172 -17.31 7.49 -15.65
CA GLN A 172 -17.66 8.67 -14.86
C GLN A 172 -18.90 8.43 -13.99
N THR A 173 -19.92 7.77 -14.56
CA THR A 173 -21.14 7.43 -13.83
C THR A 173 -20.84 6.48 -12.68
N ALA A 174 -20.11 5.39 -12.94
CA ALA A 174 -19.78 4.38 -11.93
C ALA A 174 -18.87 4.92 -10.82
N VAL A 175 -17.91 5.79 -11.15
CA VAL A 175 -17.05 6.46 -10.15
C VAL A 175 -17.85 7.47 -9.33
N SER A 176 -18.78 8.21 -9.94
CA SER A 176 -19.65 9.15 -9.21
C SER A 176 -20.55 8.44 -8.21
N GLU A 177 -21.13 7.31 -8.60
CA GLU A 177 -21.91 6.45 -7.70
C GLU A 177 -21.06 5.90 -6.55
N ALA A 178 -19.87 5.37 -6.86
CA ALA A 178 -18.94 4.87 -5.84
C ALA A 178 -18.52 5.98 -4.87
N TYR A 179 -18.21 7.17 -5.37
CA TYR A 179 -17.80 8.32 -4.57
C TYR A 179 -18.94 8.82 -3.67
N GLY A 180 -20.15 8.95 -4.21
CA GLY A 180 -21.34 9.30 -3.43
C GLY A 180 -21.59 8.32 -2.28
N ASN A 181 -21.51 7.00 -2.55
CA ASN A 181 -21.69 5.97 -1.53
C ASN A 181 -20.54 5.94 -0.51
N GLY A 182 -19.31 6.17 -0.95
CA GLY A 182 -18.11 6.20 -0.09
C GLY A 182 -18.06 7.42 0.85
N LEU A 183 -18.70 8.53 0.49
CA LEU A 183 -18.85 9.71 1.35
C LEU A 183 -19.99 9.58 2.38
N VAL A 184 -20.92 8.64 2.18
CA VAL A 184 -22.12 8.44 3.02
C VAL A 184 -21.99 7.19 3.90
N GLY A 185 -20.93 6.38 3.72
CA GLY A 185 -20.63 5.23 4.58
C GLY A 185 -20.42 5.62 6.05
N PRO A 186 -20.85 4.77 7.01
CA PRO A 186 -21.03 5.11 8.42
C PRO A 186 -19.76 5.53 9.17
#